data_AF-A0A2V9XZG3-F1
#
_entry.id   AF-A0A2V9XZG3-F1
#
_cell.length_a   1.000
_cell.length_b   1.000
_cell.length_c   1.000
_cell.angle_alpha   90.00
_cell.angle_beta   90.00
_cell.angle_gamma   90.00
#
_symmetry.space_group_name_H-M   'P 1'
#
loop_
_entity.id
_entity.type
_entity.pdbx_description
1 polymer ?
#
loop_
_entity_poly.entity_id
_entity_poly.type
_entity_poly.pdbx_seq_one_letter_code
_entity_poly.pdbx_strand_id
1 'polypeptide(L)'
;MRIHSRIPLFMVMFASLCLALSLPHAHAQAASSKLSVHWEELTASDFREGIHRSAGVCLLPFGILEKHGPHLPLGTDLLDVRYAALHAAEREYAVVFPEYYFGQIAEAKHEPGTMAYSRGMQLALLQETTDEMARNGCKKILIVNGHGGNDSLLPYFAQTQLDKPHDYVVYVFDERTPQHGGPPKKTKIDMHAGESETSKMMISHPELVHPDRATSESGADQARQKIPDGIYTGIWWYTRFPFHYSGEGAAATKELGEYQMKWWIDSVVKAIQQVKSDDVSLTLQREFYEKSSHPLDTQP
;
A
#
# COMPACT_ATOMS: atom_id res chain seq x y z
N MET A 1 33.19 44.83 99.52
CA MET A 1 33.89 45.85 98.72
C MET A 1 33.71 45.50 97.25
N ARG A 2 32.98 46.35 96.50
CA ARG A 2 33.06 46.66 95.04
C ARG A 2 33.19 45.52 94.01
N ILE A 3 32.26 45.28 93.07
CA ILE A 3 31.76 46.04 91.88
C ILE A 3 32.23 45.33 90.59
N HIS A 4 31.27 45.02 89.68
CA HIS A 4 31.30 44.99 88.18
C HIS A 4 32.45 44.24 87.45
N SER A 5 32.38 43.77 86.19
CA SER A 5 31.41 43.63 85.09
C SER A 5 32.21 43.10 83.87
N ARG A 6 31.49 42.72 82.80
CA ARG A 6 31.84 42.86 81.36
C ARG A 6 32.32 41.63 80.56
N ILE A 7 31.63 41.50 79.43
CA ILE A 7 31.79 40.70 78.21
C ILE A 7 32.90 41.34 77.32
N PRO A 8 33.55 40.60 76.37
CA PRO A 8 33.17 40.63 74.94
C PRO A 8 33.23 39.22 74.28
N LEU A 9 32.27 38.81 73.44
CA LEU A 9 32.10 39.06 71.99
C LEU A 9 33.17 38.39 71.10
N PHE A 10 32.82 37.30 70.40
CA PHE A 10 33.08 37.11 68.96
C PHE A 10 32.19 35.98 68.40
N MET A 11 31.19 36.40 67.62
CA MET A 11 30.25 35.59 66.86
C MET A 11 30.81 35.48 65.44
N VAL A 12 31.20 34.28 65.00
CA VAL A 12 31.55 34.01 63.59
C VAL A 12 30.36 33.34 62.93
N MET A 13 29.64 34.11 62.12
CA MET A 13 28.56 33.67 61.25
C MET A 13 29.17 33.04 59.98
N PHE A 14 29.00 31.74 59.77
CA PHE A 14 29.22 31.13 58.45
C PHE A 14 27.94 31.28 57.63
N ALA A 15 27.93 32.25 56.71
CA ALA A 15 26.90 32.35 55.69
C ALA A 15 27.14 31.27 54.62
N SER A 16 26.31 30.23 54.61
CA SER A 16 26.25 29.28 53.49
C SER A 16 25.48 29.92 52.34
N LEU A 17 26.21 30.34 51.31
CA LEU A 17 25.66 30.84 50.06
C LEU A 17 25.14 29.65 49.24
N CYS A 18 23.86 29.31 49.38
CA CYS A 18 23.19 28.36 48.48
C CYS A 18 23.00 29.03 47.11
N LEU A 19 23.95 28.80 46.20
CA LEU A 19 23.79 29.11 44.79
C LEU A 19 22.74 28.15 44.21
N ALA A 20 21.49 28.60 44.12
CA ALA A 20 20.47 27.93 43.32
C ALA A 20 20.85 28.07 41.84
N LEU A 21 21.60 27.10 41.32
CA LEU A 21 21.81 26.93 39.88
C LEU A 21 20.48 26.55 39.26
N SER A 22 19.78 27.54 38.71
CA SER A 22 18.68 27.33 37.80
C SER A 22 19.20 26.60 36.57
N LEU A 23 18.98 25.28 36.53
CA LEU A 23 19.19 24.49 35.32
C LEU A 23 18.31 25.09 34.23
N PRO A 24 18.88 25.54 33.09
CA PRO A 24 18.05 25.95 31.97
C PRO A 24 17.24 24.73 31.55
N HIS A 25 15.91 24.84 31.63
CA HIS A 25 15.02 23.90 30.97
C HIS A 25 15.31 24.00 29.48
N ALA A 26 16.23 23.16 29.00
CA ALA A 26 16.38 22.88 27.59
C ALA A 26 15.05 22.31 27.13
N HIS A 27 14.17 23.21 26.68
CA HIS A 27 13.12 22.85 25.75
C HIS A 27 13.86 22.35 24.52
N ALA A 28 14.10 21.04 24.49
CA ALA A 28 14.32 20.35 23.24
C ALA A 28 13.06 20.63 22.44
N GLN A 29 13.11 21.69 21.64
CA GLN A 29 12.17 21.93 20.58
C GLN A 29 12.45 20.81 19.59
N ALA A 30 11.87 19.65 19.87
CA ALA A 30 11.87 18.52 18.97
C ALA A 30 11.34 19.10 17.67
N ALA A 31 12.22 19.22 16.67
CA ALA A 31 11.79 19.48 15.32
C ALA A 31 10.72 18.42 15.06
N SER A 32 9.48 18.85 14.84
CA SER A 32 8.36 17.96 14.54
C SER A 32 8.74 17.20 13.26
N SER A 33 9.34 16.03 13.41
CA SER A 33 9.65 15.15 12.29
C SER A 33 8.33 14.80 11.65
N LYS A 34 8.21 15.00 10.34
CA LYS A 34 7.04 14.59 9.56
C LYS A 34 6.72 13.13 9.94
N LEU A 35 5.51 12.91 10.47
CA LEU A 35 5.03 11.59 10.84
C LEU A 35 5.14 10.66 9.62
N SER A 36 5.82 9.51 9.78
CA SER A 36 5.98 8.56 8.66
C SER A 36 4.63 8.03 8.20
N VAL A 37 4.56 7.65 6.93
CA VAL A 37 3.41 6.92 6.36
C VAL A 37 3.65 5.41 6.37
N HIS A 38 4.90 4.98 6.56
CA HIS A 38 5.28 3.56 6.61
C HIS A 38 4.89 2.98 7.97
N TRP A 39 4.04 1.97 7.98
CA TRP A 39 3.61 1.31 9.21
C TRP A 39 4.81 0.84 10.04
N GLU A 40 5.79 0.23 9.39
CA GLU A 40 6.97 -0.38 10.00
C GLU A 40 7.99 0.62 10.58
N GLU A 41 7.89 1.91 10.24
CA GLU A 41 8.76 2.97 10.78
C GLU A 41 8.14 3.70 11.98
N LEU A 42 6.85 3.51 12.24
CA LEU A 42 6.13 4.20 13.30
C LEU A 42 6.45 3.58 14.66
N THR A 43 6.83 4.41 15.64
CA THR A 43 6.80 3.99 17.04
C THR A 43 5.36 3.74 17.47
N ALA A 44 5.14 2.99 18.57
CA ALA A 44 3.78 2.73 19.04
C ALA A 44 2.96 4.02 19.35
N SER A 45 3.62 5.11 19.75
CA SER A 45 2.97 6.42 19.91
C SER A 45 2.63 7.06 18.57
N ASP A 46 3.58 7.04 17.64
CA ASP A 46 3.40 7.63 16.31
C ASP A 46 2.35 6.86 15.51
N PHE A 47 2.25 5.54 15.71
CA PHE A 47 1.22 4.71 15.10
C PHE A 47 -0.18 5.13 15.53
N ARG A 48 -0.40 5.37 16.83
CA ARG A 48 -1.70 5.87 17.34
C ARG A 48 -2.05 7.22 16.72
N GLU A 49 -1.09 8.13 16.65
CA GLU A 49 -1.28 9.42 15.98
C GLU A 49 -1.57 9.24 14.47
N GLY A 50 -0.89 8.31 13.82
CA GLY A 50 -1.10 7.99 12.41
C GLY A 50 -2.52 7.47 12.13
N ILE A 51 -3.03 6.58 12.97
CA ILE A 51 -4.42 6.10 12.86
C ILE A 51 -5.42 7.25 13.04
N HIS A 52 -5.20 8.15 14.01
CA HIS A 52 -6.07 9.31 14.19
C HIS A 52 -6.01 10.27 12.99
N ARG A 53 -4.81 10.64 12.54
CA ARG A 53 -4.60 11.57 11.42
C ARG A 53 -5.13 11.02 10.10
N SER A 54 -5.10 9.71 9.91
CA SER A 54 -5.65 9.04 8.73
C SER A 54 -7.16 8.84 8.78
N ALA A 55 -7.83 9.19 9.89
CA ALA A 55 -9.23 8.87 10.14
C ALA A 55 -9.53 7.36 9.98
N GLY A 56 -8.59 6.52 10.42
CA GLY A 56 -8.66 5.06 10.31
C GLY A 56 -8.45 4.50 8.90
N VAL A 57 -8.02 5.32 7.93
CA VAL A 57 -7.69 4.87 6.57
C VAL A 57 -6.27 4.32 6.51
N CYS A 58 -6.16 3.05 6.13
CA CYS A 58 -4.87 2.40 5.89
C CYS A 58 -4.84 1.80 4.48
N LEU A 59 -3.68 1.88 3.84
CA LEU A 59 -3.45 1.36 2.50
C LEU A 59 -2.80 -0.02 2.60
N LEU A 60 -3.28 -0.97 1.80
CA LEU A 60 -2.61 -2.25 1.54
C LEU A 60 -2.17 -2.28 0.07
N PRO A 61 -0.92 -1.88 -0.25
CA PRO A 61 -0.38 -2.09 -1.58
C PRO A 61 -0.31 -3.59 -1.87
N PHE A 62 -0.87 -4.03 -2.98
CA PHE A 62 -1.09 -5.45 -3.26
C PHE A 62 -0.49 -5.82 -4.61
N GLY A 63 0.59 -6.61 -4.60
CA GLY A 63 1.27 -7.08 -5.80
C GLY A 63 1.72 -8.54 -5.66
N ILE A 64 2.56 -9.01 -6.58
CA ILE A 64 3.06 -10.38 -6.58
C ILE A 64 4.56 -10.46 -6.91
N LEU A 65 5.12 -11.65 -6.74
CA LEU A 65 6.41 -12.03 -7.32
C LEU A 65 6.16 -12.86 -8.56
N GLU A 66 6.51 -12.33 -9.74
CA GLU A 66 6.35 -12.99 -11.02
C GLU A 66 7.35 -12.48 -12.07
N LYS A 67 7.61 -13.28 -13.10
CA LYS A 67 8.42 -12.88 -14.24
C LYS A 67 7.81 -11.66 -14.94
N HIS A 68 8.62 -10.62 -15.17
CA HIS A 68 8.24 -9.45 -15.95
C HIS A 68 9.14 -9.30 -17.19
N GLY A 69 9.03 -10.26 -18.11
CA GLY A 69 9.95 -10.35 -19.24
C GLY A 69 11.41 -10.50 -18.80
N PRO A 70 12.36 -10.26 -19.71
CA PRO A 70 13.80 -10.43 -19.43
C PRO A 70 14.47 -9.20 -18.77
N HIS A 71 13.77 -8.07 -18.67
CA HIS A 71 14.36 -6.76 -18.34
C HIS A 71 13.87 -6.12 -17.05
N LEU A 72 12.80 -6.62 -16.43
CA LEU A 72 12.27 -6.11 -15.16
C LEU A 72 12.47 -7.11 -14.01
N PRO A 73 12.53 -6.64 -12.76
CA PRO A 73 12.65 -7.50 -11.59
C PRO A 73 11.35 -8.28 -11.32
N LEU A 74 11.48 -9.39 -10.59
CA LEU A 74 10.34 -10.24 -10.23
C LEU A 74 9.27 -9.52 -9.37
N GLY A 75 9.64 -8.43 -8.70
CA GLY A 75 8.76 -7.71 -7.78
C GLY A 75 8.05 -6.50 -8.38
N THR A 76 8.10 -6.30 -9.71
CA THR A 76 7.58 -5.09 -10.38
C THR A 76 6.20 -4.67 -9.88
N ASP A 77 5.24 -5.60 -9.80
CA ASP A 77 3.88 -5.31 -9.34
C ASP A 77 3.84 -4.58 -7.98
N LEU A 78 4.49 -5.16 -6.97
CA LEU A 78 4.46 -4.58 -5.62
C LEU A 78 5.32 -3.33 -5.54
N LEU A 79 6.49 -3.33 -6.18
CA LEU A 79 7.41 -2.20 -6.17
C LEU A 79 6.75 -0.93 -6.72
N ASP A 80 6.07 -1.03 -7.86
CA ASP A 80 5.38 0.11 -8.48
C ASP A 80 4.17 0.56 -7.66
N VAL A 81 3.28 -0.36 -7.26
CA VAL A 81 2.06 0.03 -6.53
C VAL A 81 2.38 0.57 -5.13
N ARG A 82 3.41 0.02 -4.47
CA ARG A 82 3.88 0.53 -3.18
C ARG A 82 4.50 1.91 -3.32
N TYR A 83 5.30 2.14 -4.36
CA TYR A 83 5.81 3.48 -4.67
C TYR A 83 4.67 4.48 -4.83
N ALA A 84 3.65 4.14 -5.61
CA ALA A 84 2.49 5.01 -5.82
C ALA A 84 1.70 5.26 -4.51
N ALA A 85 1.44 4.22 -3.73
CA ALA A 85 0.71 4.30 -2.46
C ALA A 85 1.43 5.16 -1.42
N LEU A 86 2.75 5.01 -1.28
CA LEU A 86 3.55 5.81 -0.35
C LEU A 86 3.51 7.29 -0.73
N HIS A 87 3.80 7.63 -1.99
CA HIS A 87 3.76 9.02 -2.46
C HIS A 87 2.37 9.64 -2.38
N ALA A 88 1.31 8.84 -2.56
CA ALA A 88 -0.06 9.30 -2.36
C ALA A 88 -0.36 9.56 -0.88
N ALA A 89 0.05 8.64 0.01
CA ALA A 89 -0.11 8.78 1.46
C ALA A 89 0.66 9.98 2.02
N GLU A 90 1.80 10.36 1.43
CA GLU A 90 2.51 11.56 1.86
C GLU A 90 1.72 12.86 1.58
N ARG A 91 0.87 12.86 0.57
CA ARG A 91 0.04 14.00 0.14
C ARG A 91 -1.32 14.01 0.85
N GLU A 92 -1.91 12.84 1.03
CA GLU A 92 -3.13 12.62 1.80
C GLU A 92 -2.86 11.55 2.85
N TYR A 93 -2.54 11.99 4.08
CA TYR A 93 -1.99 11.12 5.12
C TYR A 93 -2.82 9.85 5.36
N ALA A 94 -2.21 8.69 5.12
CA ALA A 94 -2.71 7.37 5.44
C ALA A 94 -1.56 6.49 5.91
N VAL A 95 -1.83 5.49 6.73
CA VAL A 95 -0.80 4.50 7.13
C VAL A 95 -0.73 3.43 6.03
N VAL A 96 0.47 3.17 5.51
CA VAL A 96 0.69 2.19 4.45
C VAL A 96 1.26 0.93 5.06
N PHE A 97 0.56 -0.19 4.86
CA PHE A 97 1.01 -1.51 5.29
C PHE A 97 2.35 -1.88 4.61
N PRO A 98 3.19 -2.71 5.27
CA PRO A 98 4.43 -3.20 4.67
C PRO A 98 4.21 -4.06 3.43
N GLU A 99 5.29 -4.59 2.85
CA GLU A 99 5.24 -5.40 1.64
C GLU A 99 4.34 -6.65 1.76
N TYR A 100 3.40 -6.81 0.82
CA TYR A 100 2.48 -7.94 0.74
C TYR A 100 2.49 -8.58 -0.66
N TYR A 101 3.00 -9.81 -0.77
CA TYR A 101 3.20 -10.55 -2.03
C TYR A 101 2.27 -11.78 -2.20
N PHE A 102 1.16 -11.85 -1.46
CA PHE A 102 0.35 -13.07 -1.34
C PHE A 102 -1.00 -12.98 -2.07
N GLY A 103 -0.95 -12.78 -3.38
CA GLY A 103 -2.08 -12.73 -4.31
C GLY A 103 -2.20 -13.92 -5.26
N GLN A 104 -3.12 -13.82 -6.21
CA GLN A 104 -3.34 -14.82 -7.26
C GLN A 104 -2.23 -14.66 -8.31
N ILE A 105 -1.59 -15.79 -8.68
CA ILE A 105 -0.63 -15.84 -9.81
C ILE A 105 -0.40 -17.25 -10.35
N ALA A 106 -1.46 -18.06 -10.43
CA ALA A 106 -1.32 -19.47 -10.81
C ALA A 106 -0.80 -19.65 -12.25
N GLU A 107 -1.12 -18.69 -13.14
CA GLU A 107 -0.78 -18.65 -14.55
C GLU A 107 0.72 -18.51 -14.83
N ALA A 108 1.50 -17.99 -13.89
CA ALA A 108 2.96 -17.81 -14.01
C ALA A 108 3.77 -18.80 -13.17
N LYS A 109 3.10 -19.78 -12.53
CA LYS A 109 3.76 -20.76 -11.65
C LYS A 109 4.85 -21.57 -12.37
N HIS A 110 4.79 -21.66 -13.69
CA HIS A 110 5.81 -22.34 -14.50
C HIS A 110 7.07 -21.50 -14.73
N GLU A 111 7.06 -20.20 -14.39
CA GLU A 111 8.22 -19.32 -14.51
C GLU A 111 9.07 -19.32 -13.22
N PRO A 112 10.41 -19.42 -13.32
CA PRO A 112 11.29 -19.34 -12.16
C PRO A 112 11.18 -18.02 -11.40
N GLY A 113 11.15 -18.09 -10.08
CA GLY A 113 11.06 -16.92 -9.19
C GLY A 113 9.63 -16.51 -8.84
N THR A 114 8.62 -17.00 -9.55
CA THR A 114 7.21 -16.79 -9.21
C THR A 114 6.86 -17.49 -7.89
N MET A 115 6.17 -16.77 -7.00
CA MET A 115 5.69 -17.32 -5.72
C MET A 115 4.17 -17.54 -5.74
N ALA A 116 3.74 -18.68 -6.25
CA ALA A 116 2.32 -19.03 -6.39
C ALA A 116 1.81 -19.88 -5.20
N TYR A 117 1.24 -19.21 -4.20
CA TYR A 117 0.59 -19.85 -3.05
C TYR A 117 -0.70 -20.59 -3.45
N SER A 118 -1.23 -21.43 -2.54
CA SER A 118 -2.54 -22.05 -2.76
C SER A 118 -3.65 -21.03 -2.56
N ARG A 119 -4.74 -21.14 -3.33
CA ARG A 119 -5.91 -20.25 -3.24
C ARG A 119 -6.44 -20.07 -1.82
N GLY A 120 -6.58 -21.18 -1.08
CA GLY A 120 -7.08 -21.15 0.30
C GLY A 120 -6.15 -20.37 1.22
N MET A 121 -4.83 -20.50 1.04
CA MET A 121 -3.85 -19.76 1.83
C MET A 121 -3.83 -18.27 1.50
N GLN A 122 -3.94 -17.91 0.21
CA GLN A 122 -4.01 -16.52 -0.23
C GLN A 122 -5.20 -15.79 0.41
N LEU A 123 -6.40 -16.39 0.33
CA LEU A 123 -7.60 -15.79 0.91
C LEU A 123 -7.56 -15.75 2.44
N ALA A 124 -7.09 -16.82 3.08
CA ALA A 124 -6.96 -16.86 4.54
C ALA A 124 -5.96 -15.80 5.03
N LEU A 125 -4.78 -15.70 4.40
CA LEU A 125 -3.78 -14.71 4.79
C LEU A 125 -4.26 -13.27 4.56
N LEU A 126 -4.96 -13.01 3.45
CA LEU A 126 -5.53 -11.70 3.19
C LEU A 126 -6.59 -11.34 4.24
N GLN A 127 -7.47 -12.28 4.58
CA GLN A 127 -8.48 -12.09 5.61
C GLN A 127 -7.84 -11.76 6.97
N GLU A 128 -6.92 -12.62 7.45
CA GLU A 128 -6.21 -12.43 8.72
C GLU A 128 -5.41 -11.12 8.74
N THR A 129 -4.83 -10.73 7.61
CA THR A 129 -4.13 -9.45 7.49
C THR A 129 -5.09 -8.28 7.66
N THR A 130 -6.24 -8.30 6.98
CA THR A 130 -7.25 -7.23 7.12
C THR A 130 -7.88 -7.19 8.52
N ASP A 131 -8.12 -8.35 9.14
CA ASP A 131 -8.62 -8.46 10.51
C ASP A 131 -7.61 -7.85 11.49
N GLU A 132 -6.30 -8.13 11.34
CA GLU A 132 -5.25 -7.55 12.19
C GLU A 132 -5.03 -6.05 11.94
N MET A 133 -5.10 -5.58 10.69
CA MET A 133 -5.08 -4.15 10.38
C MET A 133 -6.24 -3.45 11.09
N ALA A 134 -7.45 -4.01 11.01
CA ALA A 134 -8.64 -3.45 11.64
C ALA A 134 -8.60 -3.49 13.16
N ARG A 135 -8.05 -4.56 13.76
CA ARG A 135 -7.82 -4.66 15.21
C ARG A 135 -6.88 -3.56 15.70
N ASN A 136 -5.92 -3.13 14.88
CA ASN A 136 -4.99 -2.03 15.17
C ASN A 136 -5.53 -0.64 14.78
N GLY A 137 -6.80 -0.51 14.40
CA GLY A 137 -7.47 0.78 14.20
C GLY A 137 -7.67 1.19 12.73
N CYS A 138 -7.25 0.38 11.76
CA CYS A 138 -7.55 0.60 10.35
C CYS A 138 -9.00 0.21 10.04
N LYS A 139 -9.95 1.10 10.31
CA LYS A 139 -11.37 0.85 10.08
C LYS A 139 -11.81 0.99 8.62
N LYS A 140 -10.93 1.53 7.78
CA LYS A 140 -11.13 1.68 6.33
C LYS A 140 -9.87 1.21 5.63
N ILE A 141 -9.89 0.00 5.08
CA ILE A 141 -8.73 -0.62 4.45
C ILE A 141 -8.88 -0.45 2.94
N LEU A 142 -7.99 0.35 2.33
CA LEU A 142 -7.94 0.54 0.89
C LEU A 142 -6.84 -0.35 0.30
N ILE A 143 -7.25 -1.43 -0.36
CA ILE A 143 -6.36 -2.28 -1.14
C ILE A 143 -6.07 -1.59 -2.47
N VAL A 144 -4.79 -1.31 -2.75
CA VAL A 144 -4.34 -0.71 -4.01
C VAL A 144 -3.70 -1.81 -4.84
N ASN A 145 -4.35 -2.22 -5.93
CA ASN A 145 -3.90 -3.37 -6.72
C ASN A 145 -2.84 -2.97 -7.76
N GLY A 146 -1.70 -3.65 -7.72
CA GLY A 146 -0.60 -3.52 -8.67
C GLY A 146 -0.60 -4.56 -9.79
N HIS A 147 -1.35 -5.66 -9.65
CA HIS A 147 -1.21 -6.85 -10.51
C HIS A 147 -2.54 -7.25 -11.18
N GLY A 148 -2.52 -7.48 -12.49
CA GLY A 148 -3.72 -7.78 -13.28
C GLY A 148 -4.40 -9.12 -12.96
N GLY A 149 -3.65 -10.16 -12.54
CA GLY A 149 -4.24 -11.45 -12.15
C GLY A 149 -5.18 -11.36 -10.93
N ASN A 150 -5.06 -10.28 -10.14
CA ASN A 150 -5.92 -10.00 -9.00
C ASN A 150 -7.26 -9.33 -9.35
N ASP A 151 -7.50 -8.95 -10.62
CA ASP A 151 -8.72 -8.25 -11.06
C ASP A 151 -10.01 -9.03 -10.74
N SER A 152 -9.92 -10.36 -10.65
CA SER A 152 -11.03 -11.20 -10.15
C SER A 152 -10.96 -11.49 -8.66
N LEU A 153 -9.75 -11.62 -8.10
CA LEU A 153 -9.54 -12.01 -6.70
C LEU A 153 -10.01 -10.92 -5.73
N LEU A 154 -9.59 -9.67 -5.95
CA LEU A 154 -9.82 -8.60 -4.98
C LEU A 154 -11.28 -8.14 -4.92
N PRO A 155 -12.00 -7.95 -6.04
CA PRO A 155 -13.43 -7.69 -5.99
C PRO A 155 -14.23 -8.84 -5.36
N TYR A 156 -13.82 -10.10 -5.60
CA TYR A 156 -14.41 -11.25 -4.92
C TYR A 156 -14.16 -11.19 -3.41
N PHE A 157 -12.92 -10.98 -2.98
CA PHE A 157 -12.56 -10.86 -1.56
C PHE A 157 -13.35 -9.75 -0.86
N ALA A 158 -13.46 -8.57 -1.48
CA ALA A 158 -14.22 -7.44 -0.95
C ALA A 158 -15.71 -7.76 -0.81
N GLN A 159 -16.31 -8.46 -1.78
CA GLN A 159 -17.71 -8.90 -1.71
C GLN A 159 -17.94 -9.93 -0.61
N THR A 160 -17.01 -10.89 -0.44
CA THR A 160 -17.09 -11.92 0.60
C THR A 160 -16.93 -11.38 2.02
N GLN A 161 -16.57 -10.10 2.19
CA GLN A 161 -16.62 -9.48 3.53
C GLN A 161 -18.05 -9.45 4.08
N LEU A 162 -19.09 -9.60 3.26
CA LEU A 162 -20.47 -9.72 3.71
C LEU A 162 -20.80 -11.11 4.32
N ASP A 163 -19.89 -12.08 4.29
CA ASP A 163 -20.11 -13.43 4.82
C ASP A 163 -20.22 -13.45 6.35
N LYS A 164 -19.61 -12.50 7.06
CA LYS A 164 -19.68 -12.35 8.51
C LYS A 164 -19.61 -10.87 8.92
N PRO A 165 -20.14 -10.47 10.09
CA PRO A 165 -20.01 -9.10 10.56
C PRO A 165 -18.56 -8.65 10.75
N HIS A 166 -18.24 -7.45 10.27
CA HIS A 166 -16.97 -6.76 10.48
C HIS A 166 -17.20 -5.36 11.06
N ASP A 167 -16.23 -4.86 11.83
CA ASP A 167 -16.24 -3.50 12.37
C ASP A 167 -15.42 -2.50 11.51
N TYR A 168 -15.06 -2.91 10.30
CA TYR A 168 -14.26 -2.19 9.31
C TYR A 168 -14.78 -2.45 7.90
N VAL A 169 -14.38 -1.63 6.93
CA VAL A 169 -14.75 -1.75 5.51
C VAL A 169 -13.50 -1.97 4.66
N VAL A 170 -13.57 -2.90 3.71
CA VAL A 170 -12.55 -3.12 2.68
C VAL A 170 -12.96 -2.44 1.38
N TYR A 171 -12.05 -1.64 0.83
CA TYR A 171 -12.17 -0.99 -0.46
C TYR A 171 -11.08 -1.52 -1.40
N VAL A 172 -11.37 -1.58 -2.69
CA VAL A 172 -10.41 -2.01 -3.72
C VAL A 172 -10.28 -0.91 -4.76
N PHE A 173 -9.05 -0.45 -4.99
CA PHE A 173 -8.70 0.44 -6.09
C PHE A 173 -7.83 -0.31 -7.09
N ASP A 174 -8.34 -0.43 -8.32
CA ASP A 174 -7.81 -1.35 -9.33
C ASP A 174 -7.21 -0.64 -10.56
N GLU A 175 -7.31 0.70 -10.64
CA GLU A 175 -6.79 1.41 -11.80
C GLU A 175 -5.27 1.64 -11.71
N ARG A 176 -4.51 1.07 -12.66
CA ARG A 176 -3.03 1.10 -12.68
C ARG A 176 -2.42 2.05 -13.71
N THR A 177 -3.19 2.44 -14.73
CA THR A 177 -2.74 3.31 -15.83
C THR A 177 -3.90 4.14 -16.36
N PRO A 178 -3.67 5.38 -16.81
CA PRO A 178 -4.72 6.21 -17.40
C PRO A 178 -5.24 5.61 -18.71
N GLN A 179 -6.56 5.65 -18.92
CA GLN A 179 -7.18 5.23 -20.19
C GLN A 179 -6.98 6.26 -21.31
N HIS A 180 -6.76 7.53 -20.97
CA HIS A 180 -6.68 8.65 -21.91
C HIS A 180 -5.62 9.66 -21.46
N GLY A 181 -4.98 10.33 -22.43
CA GLY A 181 -3.98 11.37 -22.20
C GLY A 181 -2.54 10.86 -22.08
N GLY A 182 -1.59 11.78 -21.97
CA GLY A 182 -0.16 11.50 -21.83
C GLY A 182 0.58 11.31 -23.16
N PRO A 183 1.89 11.02 -23.09
CA PRO A 183 2.68 10.63 -24.25
C PRO A 183 2.09 9.40 -24.92
N PRO A 184 2.02 9.34 -26.27
CA PRO A 184 1.45 8.19 -26.95
C PRO A 184 2.33 6.96 -26.75
N LYS A 185 1.70 5.83 -26.42
CA LYS A 185 2.37 4.53 -26.46
C LYS A 185 2.79 4.21 -27.89
N LYS A 186 3.99 3.64 -28.03
CA LYS A 186 4.56 3.21 -29.31
C LYS A 186 4.13 1.79 -29.69
N THR A 187 3.64 1.04 -28.71
CA THR A 187 3.37 -0.40 -28.83
C THR A 187 1.88 -0.71 -28.82
N LYS A 188 1.51 -1.84 -29.40
CA LYS A 188 0.12 -2.34 -29.41
C LYS A 188 -0.12 -3.47 -28.41
N ILE A 189 0.94 -4.12 -27.95
CA ILE A 189 0.92 -5.20 -26.98
C ILE A 189 1.56 -4.66 -25.70
N ASP A 190 0.78 -4.60 -24.63
CA ASP A 190 1.18 -3.93 -23.39
C ASP A 190 0.32 -4.42 -22.21
N MET A 191 0.06 -5.74 -22.17
CA MET A 191 -0.72 -6.35 -21.09
C MET A 191 0.15 -6.76 -19.91
N HIS A 192 1.43 -7.10 -20.13
CA HIS A 192 2.35 -7.57 -19.09
C HIS A 192 3.83 -7.36 -19.46
N ALA A 193 4.60 -6.76 -18.57
CA ALA A 193 5.98 -6.30 -18.73
C ALA A 193 6.23 -5.42 -19.97
N GLY A 194 5.18 -4.73 -20.41
CA GLY A 194 5.19 -3.93 -21.62
C GLY A 194 5.79 -2.54 -21.45
N GLU A 195 5.53 -1.69 -22.44
CA GLU A 195 5.97 -0.30 -22.47
C GLU A 195 5.53 0.46 -21.21
N SER A 196 4.31 0.22 -20.71
CA SER A 196 3.76 0.94 -19.56
C SER A 196 4.45 0.59 -18.23
N GLU A 197 4.53 -0.69 -17.88
CA GLU A 197 5.16 -1.14 -16.62
C GLU A 197 6.66 -0.85 -16.62
N THR A 198 7.32 -1.07 -17.75
CA THR A 198 8.73 -0.74 -17.89
C THR A 198 8.97 0.75 -17.71
N SER A 199 8.10 1.61 -18.26
CA SER A 199 8.20 3.06 -18.10
C SER A 199 7.98 3.49 -16.64
N LYS A 200 7.02 2.90 -15.93
CA LYS A 200 6.77 3.16 -14.50
C LYS A 200 7.95 2.72 -13.62
N MET A 201 8.53 1.54 -13.89
CA MET A 201 9.72 1.05 -13.20
C MET A 201 10.96 1.93 -13.43
N MET A 202 11.07 2.62 -14.57
CA MET A 202 12.11 3.64 -14.78
C MET A 202 11.97 4.86 -13.85
N ILE A 203 10.84 5.02 -13.19
CA ILE A 203 10.59 6.08 -12.20
C ILE A 203 10.71 5.54 -10.78
N SER A 204 10.06 4.41 -10.48
CA SER A 204 10.02 3.87 -9.13
C SER A 204 11.36 3.28 -8.71
N HIS A 205 12.00 2.49 -9.58
CA HIS A 205 13.23 1.72 -9.30
C HIS A 205 14.09 1.60 -10.56
N PRO A 206 14.61 2.72 -11.11
CA PRO A 206 15.36 2.72 -12.37
C PRO A 206 16.60 1.81 -12.38
N GLU A 207 17.19 1.57 -11.21
CA GLU A 207 18.36 0.72 -11.01
C GLU A 207 18.08 -0.78 -11.23
N LEU A 208 16.81 -1.19 -11.18
CA LEU A 208 16.39 -2.57 -11.40
C LEU A 208 15.97 -2.85 -12.85
N VAL A 209 15.89 -1.81 -13.69
CA VAL A 209 15.52 -1.94 -15.10
C VAL A 209 16.75 -2.26 -15.94
N HIS A 210 16.66 -3.29 -16.79
CA HIS A 210 17.72 -3.71 -17.70
C HIS A 210 17.29 -3.58 -19.17
N PRO A 211 17.24 -2.36 -19.74
CA PRO A 211 16.71 -2.12 -21.09
C PRO A 211 17.42 -2.91 -22.19
N ASP A 212 18.70 -3.21 -21.99
CA ASP A 212 19.53 -4.04 -22.88
C ASP A 212 19.01 -5.47 -23.05
N ARG A 213 18.19 -5.95 -22.12
CA ARG A 213 17.60 -7.30 -22.15
C ARG A 213 16.21 -7.33 -22.78
N ALA A 214 15.54 -6.18 -22.95
CA ALA A 214 14.12 -6.08 -23.26
C ALA A 214 13.70 -6.66 -24.63
N THR A 215 14.65 -6.93 -25.52
CA THR A 215 14.43 -7.54 -26.85
C THR A 215 14.86 -9.00 -26.95
N SER A 216 15.34 -9.60 -25.85
CA SER A 216 15.83 -10.99 -25.84
C SER A 216 14.71 -12.04 -25.87
N GLU A 217 13.48 -11.66 -25.54
CA GLU A 217 12.28 -12.49 -25.62
C GLU A 217 11.16 -11.72 -26.33
N SER A 218 10.23 -12.44 -26.95
CA SER A 218 9.05 -11.84 -27.59
C SER A 218 7.84 -11.94 -26.67
N GLY A 219 7.15 -10.82 -26.44
CA GLY A 219 5.86 -10.76 -25.76
C GLY A 219 4.65 -10.93 -26.69
N ALA A 220 4.83 -11.42 -27.92
CA ALA A 220 3.74 -11.57 -28.88
C ALA A 220 2.79 -12.72 -28.50
N ASP A 221 1.50 -12.54 -28.80
CA ASP A 221 0.51 -13.60 -28.67
C ASP A 221 0.81 -14.74 -29.64
N GLN A 222 0.99 -15.96 -29.10
CA GLN A 222 1.28 -17.16 -29.90
C GLN A 222 0.04 -17.81 -30.50
N ALA A 223 -1.16 -17.35 -30.14
CA ALA A 223 -2.44 -17.84 -30.66
C ALA A 223 -2.59 -19.38 -30.61
N ARG A 224 -2.04 -20.04 -29.57
CA ARG A 224 -2.00 -21.52 -29.48
C ARG A 224 -3.37 -22.15 -29.23
N GLN A 225 -4.36 -21.36 -28.84
CA GLN A 225 -5.73 -21.81 -28.60
C GLN A 225 -6.72 -20.78 -29.17
N LYS A 226 -7.84 -21.27 -29.71
CA LYS A 226 -9.02 -20.46 -30.03
C LYS A 226 -10.13 -20.83 -29.05
N ILE A 227 -10.53 -19.90 -28.20
CA ILE A 227 -11.64 -20.07 -27.27
C ILE A 227 -12.86 -19.41 -27.91
N PRO A 228 -14.04 -20.08 -27.97
CA PRO A 228 -15.25 -19.45 -28.49
C PRO A 228 -15.65 -18.20 -27.69
N ASP A 229 -16.28 -17.23 -28.35
CA ASP A 229 -16.78 -16.02 -27.72
C ASP A 229 -17.73 -16.35 -26.55
N GLY A 230 -17.59 -15.62 -25.45
CA GLY A 230 -18.38 -15.83 -24.23
C GLY A 230 -17.95 -17.00 -23.35
N ILE A 231 -16.88 -17.74 -23.72
CA ILE A 231 -16.34 -18.85 -22.92
C ILE A 231 -15.01 -18.43 -22.27
N TYR A 232 -14.85 -18.79 -21.00
CA TYR A 232 -13.62 -18.56 -20.23
C TYR A 232 -12.96 -19.90 -19.86
N THR A 233 -11.62 -19.95 -19.93
CA THR A 233 -10.84 -21.07 -19.38
C THR A 233 -9.58 -20.55 -18.70
N GLY A 234 -9.25 -21.02 -17.51
CA GLY A 234 -8.12 -20.51 -16.73
C GLY A 234 -6.74 -20.68 -17.38
N ILE A 235 -6.61 -21.54 -18.40
CA ILE A 235 -5.34 -21.73 -19.13
C ILE A 235 -5.12 -20.69 -20.23
N TRP A 236 -6.10 -19.80 -20.49
CA TRP A 236 -6.08 -18.86 -21.62
C TRP A 236 -4.78 -18.05 -21.68
N TRP A 237 -4.31 -17.55 -20.53
CA TRP A 237 -3.10 -16.74 -20.45
C TRP A 237 -1.88 -17.50 -20.97
N TYR A 238 -1.62 -18.67 -20.39
CA TYR A 238 -0.52 -19.54 -20.80
C TYR A 238 -0.61 -19.96 -22.28
N THR A 239 -1.81 -20.09 -22.83
CA THR A 239 -1.98 -20.42 -24.26
C THR A 239 -1.59 -19.28 -25.19
N ARG A 240 -1.70 -18.02 -24.77
CA ARG A 240 -1.33 -16.84 -25.55
C ARG A 240 0.11 -16.43 -25.29
N PHE A 241 0.54 -16.47 -24.02
CA PHE A 241 1.82 -15.97 -23.52
C PHE A 241 2.55 -17.02 -22.69
N PRO A 242 3.05 -18.12 -23.28
CA PRO A 242 3.66 -19.22 -22.52
C PRO A 242 5.00 -18.89 -21.85
N PHE A 243 5.57 -17.71 -22.15
CA PHE A 243 6.77 -17.18 -21.50
C PHE A 243 6.46 -16.12 -20.44
N HIS A 244 5.18 -15.99 -20.07
CA HIS A 244 4.66 -14.97 -19.15
C HIS A 244 5.16 -13.57 -19.51
N TYR A 245 5.02 -13.22 -20.79
CA TYR A 245 5.37 -11.90 -21.31
C TYR A 245 4.35 -11.48 -22.37
N SER A 246 3.76 -10.30 -22.20
CA SER A 246 2.77 -9.73 -23.12
C SER A 246 3.03 -8.24 -23.33
N GLY A 247 4.16 -7.90 -23.92
CA GLY A 247 4.55 -6.51 -24.11
C GLY A 247 5.81 -6.28 -24.93
N GLU A 248 6.18 -5.01 -25.05
CA GLU A 248 7.38 -4.54 -25.74
C GLU A 248 8.12 -3.51 -24.87
N GLY A 249 8.89 -3.99 -23.90
CA GLY A 249 9.53 -3.15 -22.87
C GLY A 249 10.61 -2.21 -23.43
N ALA A 250 11.24 -2.57 -24.55
CA ALA A 250 12.25 -1.75 -25.22
C ALA A 250 11.69 -0.40 -25.72
N ALA A 251 10.36 -0.28 -25.89
CA ALA A 251 9.73 0.95 -26.32
C ALA A 251 9.55 1.99 -25.20
N ALA A 252 9.74 1.56 -23.93
CA ALA A 252 9.51 2.34 -22.74
C ALA A 252 10.28 3.66 -22.72
N THR A 253 9.69 4.66 -22.07
CA THR A 253 10.30 5.98 -21.96
C THR A 253 10.09 6.54 -20.56
N LYS A 254 11.06 7.32 -20.08
CA LYS A 254 10.92 8.05 -18.83
C LYS A 254 9.73 9.01 -18.86
N GLU A 255 9.49 9.70 -19.97
CA GLU A 255 8.37 10.64 -20.12
C GLU A 255 7.01 9.96 -19.90
N LEU A 256 6.80 8.78 -20.51
CA LEU A 256 5.59 7.99 -20.29
C LEU A 256 5.48 7.55 -18.81
N GLY A 257 6.61 7.13 -18.24
CA GLY A 257 6.71 6.69 -16.85
C GLY A 257 6.32 7.78 -15.87
N GLU A 258 6.89 8.99 -16.02
CA GLU A 258 6.60 10.16 -15.21
C GLU A 258 5.11 10.50 -15.27
N TYR A 259 4.54 10.50 -16.47
CA TYR A 259 3.12 10.77 -16.66
C TYR A 259 2.22 9.73 -15.97
N GLN A 260 2.46 8.44 -16.24
CA GLN A 260 1.61 7.37 -15.73
C GLN A 260 1.76 7.17 -14.21
N MET A 261 2.98 7.27 -13.68
CA MET A 261 3.21 7.17 -12.23
C MET A 261 2.61 8.36 -11.50
N LYS A 262 2.78 9.58 -12.02
CA LYS A 262 2.12 10.77 -11.46
C LYS A 262 0.60 10.61 -11.47
N TRP A 263 0.03 10.14 -12.57
CA TRP A 263 -1.40 9.88 -12.66
C TRP A 263 -1.85 8.85 -11.62
N TRP A 264 -1.10 7.75 -11.44
CA TRP A 264 -1.45 6.71 -10.48
C TRP A 264 -1.43 7.25 -9.04
N ILE A 265 -0.39 8.00 -8.67
CA ILE A 265 -0.30 8.69 -7.39
C ILE A 265 -1.50 9.65 -7.20
N ASP A 266 -1.82 10.47 -8.20
CA ASP A 266 -2.94 11.41 -8.15
C ASP A 266 -4.29 10.68 -7.97
N SER A 267 -4.48 9.54 -8.61
CA SER A 267 -5.69 8.72 -8.48
C SER A 267 -5.79 8.06 -7.11
N VAL A 268 -4.69 7.55 -6.56
CA VAL A 268 -4.67 7.00 -5.19
C VAL A 268 -4.92 8.09 -4.15
N VAL A 269 -4.40 9.32 -4.33
CA VAL A 269 -4.74 10.47 -3.46
C VAL A 269 -6.26 10.69 -3.42
N LYS A 270 -6.91 10.71 -4.60
CA LYS A 270 -8.37 10.87 -4.68
C LYS A 270 -9.11 9.72 -4.02
N ALA A 271 -8.65 8.48 -4.20
CA ALA A 271 -9.24 7.32 -3.55
C ALA A 271 -9.14 7.41 -2.02
N ILE A 272 -7.99 7.81 -1.47
CA ILE A 272 -7.83 8.05 -0.03
C ILE A 272 -8.83 9.10 0.46
N GLN A 273 -8.96 10.23 -0.25
CA GLN A 273 -9.90 11.30 0.10
C GLN A 273 -11.35 10.83 0.11
N GLN A 274 -11.75 10.08 -0.92
CA GLN A 274 -13.10 9.50 -1.03
C GLN A 274 -13.38 8.52 0.11
N VAL A 275 -12.46 7.61 0.39
CA VAL A 275 -12.58 6.64 1.50
C VAL A 275 -12.62 7.35 2.84
N LYS A 276 -11.81 8.39 3.07
CA LYS A 276 -11.89 9.22 4.28
C LYS A 276 -13.26 9.85 4.45
N SER A 277 -13.85 10.35 3.37
CA SER A 277 -15.17 10.99 3.39
C SER A 277 -16.35 10.02 3.52
N ASP A 278 -16.15 8.71 3.29
CA ASP A 278 -17.22 7.71 3.42
C ASP A 278 -17.57 7.44 4.89
N ASP A 279 -18.68 7.99 5.36
CA ASP A 279 -19.24 7.76 6.69
C ASP A 279 -20.47 6.82 6.68
N VAL A 280 -20.82 6.27 5.52
CA VAL A 280 -22.05 5.49 5.31
C VAL A 280 -21.82 4.00 5.19
N SER A 281 -20.72 3.54 4.58
CA SER A 281 -20.56 2.11 4.23
C SER A 281 -20.60 1.20 5.45
N LEU A 282 -19.92 1.55 6.55
CA LEU A 282 -19.93 0.73 7.77
C LEU A 282 -21.33 0.69 8.42
N THR A 283 -22.08 1.78 8.34
CA THR A 283 -23.46 1.86 8.83
C THR A 283 -24.37 0.94 8.01
N LEU A 284 -24.26 0.99 6.69
CA LEU A 284 -25.04 0.15 5.79
C LEU A 284 -24.65 -1.33 5.88
N GLN A 285 -23.38 -1.65 6.13
CA GLN A 285 -22.95 -3.03 6.42
C GLN A 285 -23.61 -3.56 7.70
N ARG A 286 -23.65 -2.76 8.78
CA ARG A 286 -24.33 -3.15 10.02
C ARG A 286 -25.83 -3.39 9.79
N GLU A 287 -26.49 -2.50 9.06
CA GLU A 287 -27.89 -2.68 8.66
C GLU A 287 -28.09 -3.97 7.85
N PHE A 288 -27.21 -4.25 6.90
CA PHE A 288 -27.22 -5.48 6.12
C PHE A 288 -27.11 -6.73 7.01
N TYR A 289 -26.21 -6.74 7.99
CA TYR A 289 -26.06 -7.89 8.90
C TYR A 289 -27.28 -8.07 9.81
N GLU A 290 -27.86 -6.98 10.31
CA GLU A 290 -29.10 -7.02 11.10
C GLU A 290 -30.24 -7.64 10.27
N LYS A 291 -30.46 -7.14 9.04
CA LYS A 291 -31.47 -7.69 8.12
C LYS A 291 -31.19 -9.14 7.73
N SER A 292 -29.92 -9.52 7.55
CA SER A 292 -29.53 -10.89 7.19
C SER A 292 -29.83 -11.90 8.30
N SER A 293 -29.90 -11.44 9.56
CA SER A 293 -30.35 -12.29 10.68
C SER A 293 -31.88 -12.46 10.75
N HIS A 294 -32.63 -11.62 10.01
CA HIS A 294 -34.09 -11.60 9.96
C HIS A 294 -34.63 -11.51 8.51
N PRO A 295 -34.29 -12.45 7.62
CA PRO A 295 -34.60 -12.31 6.19
C PRO A 295 -36.10 -12.29 5.88
N LEU A 296 -36.95 -12.89 6.74
CA LEU A 296 -38.41 -12.87 6.59
C LEU A 296 -39.04 -11.49 6.84
N ASP A 297 -38.30 -10.56 7.46
CA ASP A 297 -38.77 -9.20 7.73
C ASP A 297 -38.42 -8.23 6.58
N THR A 298 -37.69 -8.71 5.57
CA THR A 298 -37.33 -7.91 4.39
C THR A 298 -38.52 -7.74 3.44
N GLN A 299 -38.53 -6.64 2.67
CA GLN A 299 -39.61 -6.40 1.71
C GLN A 299 -39.57 -7.45 0.60
N PRO A 300 -40.72 -8.05 0.24
CA PRO A 300 -40.82 -8.98 -0.89
C PRO A 300 -40.65 -8.29 -2.25
#